data_AF-L5KN27-F1
#
_entry.id   AF-L5KN27-F1
#
_cell.length_a   1.000
_cell.length_b   1.000
_cell.length_c   1.000
_cell.angle_alpha   90.00
_cell.angle_beta   90.00
_cell.angle_gamma   90.00
#
_symmetry.space_group_name_H-M   'P 1'
#
loop_
_entity.id
_entity.type
_entity.pdbx_description
1 polymer ?
#
loop_
_entity_poly.entity_id
_entity_poly.type
_entity_poly.pdbx_seq_one_letter_code
_entity_poly.pdbx_strand_id
1 'polypeptide(L)'
;MARFCPSLLLLVAAVVLVSKGVHAWGSPKVVRKFQDIPETYVYVQQALWFAMKEYNKISKDKYIFKVVKVLKSQEQVTDSLDYFLEVKIARTMCKKISGENENCLLQKNPKMQKVCG
;
A
#
# COMPACT_ATOMS: atom_id res chain seq x y z
N MET A 1 12.98 -4.98 -57.62
CA MET A 1 13.84 -3.99 -56.94
C MET A 1 12.95 -2.88 -56.41
N ALA A 2 12.69 -2.84 -55.11
CA ALA A 2 11.87 -1.79 -54.51
C ALA A 2 12.70 -0.51 -54.41
N ARG A 3 12.21 0.58 -55.01
CA ARG A 3 12.79 1.92 -54.89
C ARG A 3 12.47 2.44 -53.48
N PHE A 4 13.44 2.34 -52.59
CA PHE A 4 13.36 2.95 -51.27
C PHE A 4 13.37 4.48 -51.42
N CYS A 5 12.22 5.10 -51.17
CA CYS A 5 12.04 6.54 -51.24
C CYS A 5 12.75 7.18 -50.03
N PRO A 6 13.78 8.03 -50.23
CA PRO A 6 14.61 8.56 -49.14
C PRO A 6 13.82 9.42 -48.15
N SER A 7 12.66 9.95 -48.57
CA SER A 7 11.73 10.70 -47.70
C SER A 7 11.11 9.82 -46.60
N LEU A 8 10.90 8.52 -46.87
CA LEU A 8 10.31 7.59 -45.91
C LEU A 8 11.33 7.20 -44.81
N LEU A 9 12.62 7.18 -45.13
CA LEU A 9 13.69 6.89 -44.17
C LEU A 9 13.87 8.03 -43.15
N LEU A 10 13.66 9.29 -43.56
CA LEU A 10 13.78 10.45 -42.69
C LEU A 10 12.66 10.52 -41.63
N LEU A 11 11.44 10.10 -41.98
CA LEU A 11 10.31 10.08 -41.05
C LEU A 11 10.49 9.06 -39.91
N VAL A 12 11.14 7.93 -40.17
CA VAL A 12 11.39 6.92 -39.13
C VAL A 12 12.45 7.38 -38.13
N ALA A 13 13.47 8.12 -38.58
CA ALA A 13 14.53 8.64 -37.70
C ALA A 13 14.01 9.69 -36.69
N ALA A 14 13.03 10.51 -37.09
CA ALA A 14 12.44 11.52 -36.20
C ALA A 14 11.60 10.89 -35.07
N VAL A 15 10.92 9.78 -35.32
CA VAL A 15 10.09 9.09 -34.31
C VAL A 15 10.96 8.41 -33.23
N VAL A 16 12.14 7.90 -33.59
CA VAL A 16 13.04 7.22 -32.64
C VAL A 16 13.75 8.20 -31.69
N LEU A 17 13.93 9.45 -32.09
CA LEU A 17 14.60 10.46 -31.25
C LEU A 17 13.70 11.06 -30.16
N VAL A 18 12.37 10.97 -30.27
CA VAL A 18 11.43 11.50 -29.27
C VAL A 18 11.32 10.58 -28.04
N SER A 19 11.74 9.32 -28.11
CA SER A 19 11.50 8.33 -27.05
C SER A 19 12.53 8.29 -25.92
N LYS A 20 13.62 9.06 -25.98
CA LYS A 20 14.66 9.05 -24.93
C LYS A 20 14.49 10.14 -23.86
N GLY A 21 13.40 10.88 -23.93
CA GLY A 21 13.10 12.05 -23.10
C GLY A 21 12.17 11.81 -21.91
N VAL A 22 11.97 10.58 -21.40
CA VAL A 22 11.34 10.41 -20.07
C VAL A 22 12.41 10.63 -19.00
N HIS A 23 12.95 11.85 -18.97
CA HIS A 23 13.83 12.28 -17.90
C HIS A 23 12.98 12.40 -16.65
N ALA A 24 13.10 11.40 -15.76
CA ALA A 24 12.74 11.40 -14.34
C ALA A 24 12.11 12.70 -13.81
N TRP A 25 10.87 13.00 -14.21
CA TRP A 25 10.13 14.15 -13.68
C TRP A 25 9.39 13.66 -12.44
N GLY A 26 9.93 13.98 -11.27
CA GLY A 26 9.21 13.84 -9.99
C GLY A 26 9.48 12.56 -9.20
N SER A 27 10.74 12.28 -8.86
CA SER A 27 10.95 11.46 -7.65
C SER A 27 10.50 12.28 -6.43
N PRO A 28 9.63 11.76 -5.55
CA PRO A 28 9.24 12.46 -4.33
C PRO A 28 10.48 12.87 -3.56
N LYS A 29 10.58 14.15 -3.18
CA LYS A 29 11.71 14.63 -2.40
C LYS A 29 11.61 14.04 -0.99
N VAL A 30 12.39 12.99 -0.73
CA VAL A 30 12.46 12.38 0.60
C VAL A 30 13.19 13.32 1.55
N VAL A 31 12.45 13.94 2.47
CA VAL A 31 12.97 14.82 3.53
C VAL A 31 13.55 13.97 4.66
N ARG A 32 12.86 12.89 5.04
CA ARG A 32 13.30 11.92 6.04
C ARG A 32 12.98 10.52 5.54
N LYS A 33 13.98 9.64 5.48
CA LYS A 33 13.78 8.21 5.18
C LYS A 33 12.97 7.56 6.31
N PHE A 34 12.46 6.35 6.05
CA PHE A 34 11.78 5.55 7.08
C PHE A 34 12.59 5.48 8.37
N GLN A 35 11.96 5.89 9.46
CA GLN A 35 12.47 5.76 10.82
C GLN A 35 11.41 5.10 11.69
N ASP A 36 11.85 4.28 12.63
CA ASP A 36 10.96 3.66 13.59
C ASP A 36 10.31 4.73 14.48
N ILE A 37 8.99 4.63 14.62
CA ILE A 37 8.20 5.51 15.49
C ILE A 37 7.32 4.66 16.41
N PRO A 38 6.96 5.16 17.61
CA PRO A 38 6.16 4.40 18.54
C PRO A 38 4.81 3.99 17.95
N GLU A 39 4.41 2.73 18.16
CA GLU A 39 3.09 2.25 17.75
C GLU A 39 1.96 3.06 18.40
N THR A 40 2.20 3.61 19.59
CA THR A 40 1.25 4.42 20.36
C THR A 40 1.06 5.84 19.80
N TYR A 41 1.85 6.23 18.79
CA TYR A 41 1.72 7.54 18.19
C TYR A 41 0.36 7.70 17.48
N VAL A 42 -0.30 8.83 17.68
CA VAL A 42 -1.70 9.03 17.25
C VAL A 42 -1.89 8.80 15.75
N TYR A 43 -0.95 9.25 14.91
CA TYR A 43 -1.04 9.07 13.47
C TYR A 43 -0.77 7.64 13.03
N VAL A 44 0.04 6.87 13.78
CA VAL A 44 0.20 5.42 13.55
C VAL A 44 -1.11 4.71 13.83
N GLN A 45 -1.77 5.03 14.94
CA GLN A 45 -3.06 4.45 15.29
C GLN A 45 -4.14 4.81 14.25
N GLN A 46 -4.14 6.04 13.74
CA GLN A 46 -5.06 6.49 12.69
C GLN A 46 -4.79 5.79 11.36
N ALA A 47 -3.53 5.70 10.92
CA ALA A 47 -3.13 4.99 9.71
C ALA A 47 -3.50 3.49 9.81
N LEU A 48 -3.26 2.88 10.98
CA LEU A 48 -3.61 1.49 11.24
C LEU A 48 -5.12 1.26 11.20
N TRP A 49 -5.91 2.14 11.81
CA TRP A 49 -7.38 2.08 11.76
C TRP A 49 -7.88 2.15 10.32
N PHE A 50 -7.35 3.09 9.53
CA PHE A 50 -7.71 3.24 8.12
C PHE A 50 -7.34 1.99 7.32
N ALA A 51 -6.11 1.49 7.46
CA ALA A 51 -5.64 0.29 6.77
C ALA A 51 -6.51 -0.93 7.09
N MET A 52 -6.89 -1.12 8.37
CA MET A 52 -7.76 -2.22 8.76
C MET A 52 -9.20 -2.07 8.25
N LYS A 53 -9.71 -0.83 8.15
CA LYS A 53 -11.02 -0.56 7.56
C LYS A 53 -11.04 -0.94 6.08
N GLU A 54 -10.06 -0.48 5.31
CA GLU A 54 -9.96 -0.81 3.89
C GLU A 54 -9.67 -2.29 3.65
N TYR A 55 -8.78 -2.91 4.44
CA TYR A 55 -8.52 -4.35 4.38
C TYR A 55 -9.80 -5.17 4.57
N ASN A 56 -10.60 -4.83 5.58
CA ASN A 56 -11.85 -5.52 5.84
C ASN A 56 -12.90 -5.29 4.75
N LYS A 57 -12.89 -4.14 4.07
CA LYS A 57 -13.76 -3.87 2.94
C LYS A 57 -13.40 -4.72 1.71
N ILE A 58 -12.12 -4.80 1.36
CA ILE A 58 -11.67 -5.50 0.13
C ILE A 58 -11.49 -7.01 0.32
N SER A 59 -11.26 -7.47 1.55
CA SER A 59 -11.04 -8.88 1.84
C SER A 59 -12.27 -9.71 1.44
N LYS A 60 -12.06 -10.86 0.81
CA LYS A 60 -13.15 -11.80 0.45
C LYS A 60 -13.69 -12.60 1.63
N ASP A 61 -13.04 -12.48 2.79
CA ASP A 61 -13.45 -13.19 3.99
C ASP A 61 -14.81 -12.68 4.49
N LYS A 62 -15.67 -13.58 4.98
CA LYS A 62 -16.99 -13.23 5.53
C LYS A 62 -16.90 -12.53 6.89
N TYR A 63 -15.77 -12.67 7.58
CA TYR A 63 -15.53 -12.15 8.92
C TYR A 63 -14.56 -10.97 8.90
N ILE A 64 -14.65 -10.17 9.96
CA ILE A 64 -13.77 -9.03 10.17
C ILE A 64 -12.45 -9.51 10.77
N PHE A 65 -11.35 -8.89 10.38
CA PHE A 65 -10.04 -9.03 11.00
C PHE A 65 -9.73 -7.85 11.92
N LYS A 66 -9.06 -8.12 13.03
CA LYS A 66 -8.53 -7.12 13.96
C LYS A 66 -7.02 -7.29 14.11
N VAL A 67 -6.35 -6.21 14.49
CA VAL A 67 -4.92 -6.23 14.83
C VAL A 67 -4.76 -6.92 16.17
N VAL A 68 -3.79 -7.83 16.24
CA VAL A 68 -3.36 -8.51 17.47
C VAL A 68 -2.08 -7.88 17.99
N LYS A 69 -1.18 -7.49 17.10
CA LYS A 69 0.11 -6.91 17.44
C LYS A 69 0.65 -6.06 16.29
N VAL A 70 1.22 -4.90 16.61
CA VAL A 70 2.07 -4.16 15.68
C VAL A 70 3.49 -4.73 15.81
N LEU A 71 4.05 -5.17 14.69
CA LEU A 71 5.41 -5.73 14.64
C LEU A 71 6.43 -4.66 14.26
N LYS A 72 6.01 -3.71 13.41
CA LYS A 72 6.85 -2.61 12.94
C LYS A 72 5.99 -1.40 12.60
N SER A 73 6.45 -0.21 12.97
CA SER A 73 5.84 1.06 12.61
C SER A 73 6.93 2.06 12.24
N GLN A 74 6.94 2.49 10.98
CA GLN A 74 7.89 3.46 10.47
C GLN A 74 7.17 4.62 9.78
N GLU A 75 7.77 5.80 9.85
CA GLU A 75 7.32 6.99 9.13
C GLU A 75 8.43 7.48 8.20
N GLN A 76 8.05 7.82 6.97
CA GLN A 76 8.86 8.54 6.00
C GLN A 76 8.21 9.92 5.75
N VAL A 77 9.05 10.95 5.63
CA VAL A 77 8.60 12.30 5.30
C VAL A 77 9.05 12.63 3.88
N THR A 78 8.09 12.88 3.01
CA THR A 78 8.26 13.30 1.61
C THR A 78 7.60 14.67 1.44
N ASP A 79 6.79 14.85 0.40
CA ASP A 79 5.72 15.85 0.33
C ASP A 79 4.46 15.44 1.12
N SER A 80 4.42 14.19 1.60
CA SER A 80 3.42 13.63 2.53
C SER A 80 4.07 12.94 3.74
N LEU A 81 3.23 12.40 4.64
CA LEU A 81 3.64 11.47 5.69
C LEU A 81 3.26 10.05 5.26
N ASP A 82 4.26 9.23 5.01
CA ASP A 82 4.08 7.85 4.57
C ASP A 82 4.36 6.91 5.74
N TYR A 83 3.40 6.02 6.04
CA TYR A 83 3.49 5.07 7.15
C TYR A 83 3.70 3.65 6.62
N PHE A 84 4.77 3.00 7.05
CA PHE A 84 4.98 1.57 6.84
C PHE A 84 4.63 0.82 8.12
N LEU A 85 3.60 -0.03 8.06
CA LEU A 85 3.08 -0.77 9.20
C LEU A 85 3.14 -2.26 8.89
N GLU A 86 3.91 -3.00 9.68
CA GLU A 86 3.86 -4.47 9.69
C GLU A 86 3.07 -4.92 10.90
N VAL A 87 1.97 -5.63 10.67
CA VAL A 87 1.01 -5.98 11.72
C VAL A 87 0.61 -7.44 11.64
N LYS A 88 0.41 -8.04 12.82
CA LYS A 88 -0.23 -9.34 12.97
C LYS A 88 -1.73 -9.13 13.15
N ILE A 89 -2.53 -9.69 12.25
CA ILE A 89 -3.99 -9.64 12.32
C ILE A 89 -4.57 -11.02 12.62
N ALA A 90 -5.77 -11.04 13.20
CA ALA A 90 -6.53 -12.27 13.44
C ALA A 90 -7.99 -12.08 13.04
N ARG A 91 -8.58 -13.16 12.52
CA ARG A 91 -10.00 -13.22 12.22
C ARG A 91 -10.82 -13.15 13.50
N THR A 92 -11.92 -12.42 13.46
CA THR A 92 -12.89 -12.30 14.55
C THR A 92 -14.07 -13.25 14.35
N MET A 93 -14.93 -13.34 15.36
CA MET A 93 -16.22 -14.04 15.27
C MET A 93 -17.31 -13.20 14.58
N CYS A 94 -17.07 -11.91 14.34
CA CYS A 94 -18.04 -11.01 13.72
C CYS A 94 -18.02 -11.11 12.20
N LYS A 95 -19.23 -11.16 11.63
CA LYS A 95 -19.43 -11.07 10.17
C LYS A 95 -19.44 -9.60 9.77
N LYS A 96 -18.95 -9.30 8.57
CA LYS A 96 -18.91 -7.91 8.05
C LYS A 96 -20.26 -7.20 7.99
N ILE A 97 -21.35 -7.97 7.97
CA ILE A 97 -22.72 -7.50 7.79
C ILE A 97 -23.36 -7.09 9.13
N SER A 98 -22.80 -7.44 10.29
CA SER A 98 -23.51 -7.25 11.57
C SER A 98 -23.53 -5.81 12.07
N GLY A 99 -22.81 -4.86 11.46
CA GLY A 99 -22.76 -3.45 11.89
C GLY A 99 -22.10 -3.22 13.26
N GLU A 100 -22.09 -4.22 14.13
CA GLU A 100 -21.42 -4.26 15.43
C GLU A 100 -19.94 -4.59 15.27
N ASN A 101 -19.08 -3.59 15.41
CA ASN A 101 -17.63 -3.76 15.32
C ASN A 101 -16.91 -3.60 16.66
N GLU A 102 -17.59 -3.07 17.68
CA GLU A 102 -16.93 -2.63 18.91
C GLU A 102 -16.51 -3.82 19.78
N ASN A 103 -17.39 -4.82 19.97
CA ASN A 103 -17.14 -5.97 20.86
C ASN A 103 -16.91 -7.31 20.14
N CYS A 104 -16.18 -7.29 19.02
CA CYS A 104 -15.85 -8.51 18.28
C CYS A 104 -14.65 -9.27 18.87
N LEU A 105 -14.89 -10.48 19.37
CA LEU A 105 -13.88 -11.41 19.88
C LEU A 105 -13.07 -12.07 18.76
N LEU A 106 -11.80 -12.38 19.05
CA LEU A 106 -10.92 -13.12 18.15
C LEU A 106 -11.31 -14.61 18.08
N GLN A 107 -11.16 -15.22 16.91
CA GLN A 107 -11.27 -16.67 16.79
C GLN A 107 -10.04 -17.35 17.42
N LYS A 108 -10.27 -18.41 18.20
CA LYS A 108 -9.20 -19.14 18.92
C LYS A 108 -8.26 -19.93 18.01
N ASN A 109 -8.61 -20.15 16.74
CA ASN A 109 -7.81 -20.96 15.82
C ASN A 109 -6.55 -20.20 15.35
N PRO A 110 -5.33 -20.68 15.65
CA PRO A 110 -4.08 -20.00 15.25
C PRO A 110 -3.91 -19.85 13.74
N LYS A 111 -4.51 -20.75 12.94
CA LYS A 111 -4.47 -20.70 11.46
C LYS A 111 -5.23 -19.50 10.88
N MET A 112 -5.98 -18.77 11.72
CA MET A 112 -6.72 -17.57 11.33
C MET A 112 -5.95 -16.27 11.60
N GLN A 113 -4.66 -16.38 11.98
CA GLN A 113 -3.75 -15.25 12.13
C GLN A 113 -2.88 -15.08 10.89
N LYS A 114 -2.56 -13.84 10.54
CA LYS A 114 -1.73 -13.48 9.36
C LYS A 114 -0.84 -12.30 9.70
N VAL A 115 0.30 -12.20 9.03
CA VAL A 115 1.13 -11.00 9.03
C VAL A 115 0.84 -10.22 7.75
N CYS A 116 0.70 -8.90 7.88
CA CYS A 116 0.45 -7.96 6.78
C CYS A 116 1.48 -6.84 6.87
N GLY A 117 2.05 -6.46 5.72
CA GLY A 117 3.01 -5.37 5.56
C GLY A 117 3.09 -4.96 4.10
#